data_AF-A0A1Q7RGS7-F1
#
_entry.id   AF-A0A1Q7RGS7-F1
#
_cell.length_a   1.000
_cell.length_b   1.000
_cell.length_c   1.000
_cell.angle_alpha   90.00
_cell.angle_beta   90.00
_cell.angle_gamma   90.00
#
_symmetry.space_group_name_H-M   'P 1'
#
loop_
_entity.id
_entity.type
_entity.pdbx_description
1 polymer ?
#
loop_
_entity_poly.entity_id
_entity_poly.type
_entity_poly.pdbx_seq_one_letter_code
_entity_poly.pdbx_strand_id
1 'polypeptide(L)'
;MRDDQVHRGPEAVGERTGPHIGLAFNRLAIIDLSPQANQPMASEDDTVWIVFNGEIYNFRQVRRDLQSRGYRFRTQGDTEVILQGYRQWGIDVATRLNGMFAFALWDASKETLYLVRDRVGKKPLFYRDAEGEVAFASEVRALIKGLRGTPPMNLSALDAYLSYLCVPGEMSIYEGVRKVPPASIVTCTRNGLRVDRYWRLSFRNKVKYTEQEAIEQLDELLEDATRLCMTADVPVGAFLSGGVDSSTVVAMMNRITKPVRTFSVGFADEILDELPHARAVSAA
;
A
#
# COMPACT_ATOMS: atom_id res chain seq x y z
N MET A 1 -7.82 -18.56 -2.98
CA MET A 1 -7.23 -17.35 -2.37
C MET A 1 -6.86 -16.27 -3.39
N ARG A 2 -5.94 -16.49 -4.34
CA ARG A 2 -5.61 -15.48 -5.37
C ARG A 2 -6.84 -15.11 -6.21
N ASP A 3 -7.55 -16.10 -6.73
CA ASP A 3 -8.66 -15.87 -7.67
C ASP A 3 -9.84 -15.09 -7.05
N ASP A 4 -9.94 -15.05 -5.72
CA ASP A 4 -10.94 -14.24 -4.99
C ASP A 4 -10.62 -12.74 -4.98
N GLN A 5 -9.46 -12.33 -5.50
CA GLN A 5 -8.96 -10.96 -5.49
C GLN A 5 -8.68 -10.43 -6.90
N VAL A 6 -9.22 -11.07 -7.95
CA VAL A 6 -9.00 -10.65 -9.35
C VAL A 6 -9.51 -9.23 -9.60
N HIS A 7 -10.58 -8.80 -8.91
CA HIS A 7 -11.11 -7.44 -8.99
C HIS A 7 -10.11 -6.34 -8.58
N ARG A 8 -9.04 -6.70 -7.87
CA ARG A 8 -7.97 -5.76 -7.47
C ARG A 8 -6.83 -5.67 -8.48
N GLY A 9 -6.74 -6.58 -9.44
CA GLY A 9 -5.61 -6.71 -10.36
C GLY A 9 -5.93 -7.62 -11.54
N PRO A 10 -6.77 -7.18 -12.48
CA PRO A 10 -7.29 -8.04 -13.54
C PRO A 10 -6.31 -8.26 -14.71
N GLU A 11 -5.14 -7.61 -14.73
CA GLU A 11 -4.32 -7.50 -15.94
C GLU A 11 -3.27 -8.59 -16.07
N ALA A 12 -2.68 -9.04 -14.97
CA ALA A 12 -1.75 -10.16 -14.96
C ALA A 12 -1.85 -10.95 -13.65
N VAL A 13 -1.58 -12.25 -13.74
CA VAL A 13 -1.55 -13.14 -12.58
C VAL A 13 -0.19 -13.82 -12.50
N GLY A 14 0.26 -14.09 -11.29
CA GLY A 14 1.50 -14.83 -11.07
C GLY A 14 1.44 -15.63 -9.78
N GLU A 15 2.19 -16.72 -9.75
CA GLU A 15 2.36 -17.55 -8.58
C GLU A 15 3.77 -18.11 -8.52
N ARG A 16 4.27 -18.29 -7.30
CA ARG A 16 5.55 -18.92 -7.02
C ARG A 16 5.38 -19.85 -5.84
N THR A 17 5.68 -21.11 -6.07
CA THR A 17 5.79 -22.12 -5.01
C THR A 17 7.24 -22.57 -4.89
N GLY A 18 7.61 -22.99 -3.69
CA GLY A 18 8.94 -23.51 -3.40
C GLY A 18 8.99 -24.10 -1.99
N PRO A 19 10.16 -24.54 -1.53
CA PRO A 19 10.33 -25.00 -0.15
C PRO A 19 9.82 -23.93 0.83
N HIS A 20 8.81 -24.29 1.62
CA HIS A 20 8.23 -23.45 2.68
C HIS A 20 7.52 -22.17 2.22
N ILE A 21 7.25 -22.01 0.91
CA ILE A 21 6.61 -20.81 0.39
C ILE A 21 5.58 -21.06 -0.71
N GLY A 22 4.48 -20.30 -0.62
CA GLY A 22 3.58 -19.98 -1.73
C GLY A 22 3.30 -18.48 -1.77
N LEU A 23 3.66 -17.82 -2.87
CA LEU A 23 3.30 -16.43 -3.18
C LEU A 23 2.39 -16.41 -4.38
N ALA A 24 1.38 -15.55 -4.37
CA ALA A 24 0.49 -15.34 -5.50
C ALA A 24 0.09 -13.87 -5.60
N PHE A 25 -0.05 -13.36 -6.82
CA PHE A 25 -0.34 -11.96 -7.07
C PHE A 25 -1.28 -11.76 -8.25
N ASN A 26 -2.17 -10.77 -8.12
CA ASN A 26 -3.02 -10.22 -9.17
C ASN A 26 -2.58 -8.78 -9.39
N ARG A 27 -2.19 -8.45 -10.61
CA ARG A 27 -1.56 -7.18 -10.95
C ARG A 27 -2.55 -6.23 -11.60
N LEU A 28 -2.56 -4.99 -11.11
CA LEU A 28 -3.01 -3.81 -11.82
C LEU A 28 -1.74 -3.01 -12.18
N ALA A 29 -1.40 -2.89 -13.45
CA ALA A 29 -0.19 -2.25 -13.91
C ALA A 29 -0.39 -0.73 -13.99
N ILE A 30 0.13 -0.02 -12.99
CA ILE A 30 0.10 1.45 -12.92
C ILE A 30 1.46 2.07 -13.24
N ILE A 31 2.54 1.44 -12.76
CA ILE A 31 3.94 1.83 -13.00
C ILE A 31 4.65 0.63 -13.64
N ASP A 32 5.38 0.90 -14.71
CA ASP A 32 6.05 -0.05 -15.60
C ASP A 32 5.11 -1.11 -16.16
N LEU A 33 4.47 -0.82 -17.28
CA LEU A 33 3.47 -1.73 -17.87
C LEU A 33 4.08 -2.99 -18.48
N SER A 34 5.40 -3.17 -18.43
CA SER A 34 6.06 -4.32 -19.02
C SER A 34 5.75 -5.61 -18.24
N PRO A 35 5.77 -6.78 -18.93
CA PRO A 35 5.68 -8.08 -18.26
C PRO A 35 6.85 -8.35 -17.29
N GLN A 36 7.98 -7.65 -17.43
CA GLN A 36 9.14 -7.80 -16.53
C GLN A 36 8.83 -7.28 -15.12
N ALA A 37 7.85 -6.38 -14.99
CA ALA A 37 7.36 -5.88 -13.71
C ALA A 37 6.26 -6.77 -13.09
N ASN A 38 5.95 -7.92 -13.70
CA ASN A 38 5.01 -8.87 -13.12
C ASN A 38 5.56 -9.48 -11.82
N GLN A 39 4.63 -9.92 -10.97
CA GLN A 39 4.92 -10.46 -9.65
C GLN A 39 4.26 -11.83 -9.48
N PRO A 40 4.78 -12.74 -8.61
CA PRO A 40 5.91 -12.55 -7.70
C PRO A 40 7.23 -12.22 -8.41
N MET A 41 7.94 -11.20 -7.94
CA MET A 41 9.21 -10.75 -8.53
C MET A 41 10.38 -11.30 -7.71
N ALA A 42 11.39 -11.84 -8.37
CA ALA A 42 12.58 -12.39 -7.73
C ALA A 42 13.78 -11.45 -7.78
N SER A 43 14.76 -11.62 -6.90
CA SER A 43 16.11 -11.10 -7.06
C SER A 43 16.82 -11.75 -8.27
N GLU A 44 18.01 -11.26 -8.63
CA GLU A 44 18.76 -11.78 -9.79
C GLU A 44 19.22 -13.24 -9.62
N ASP A 45 19.42 -13.66 -8.37
CA ASP A 45 19.86 -14.98 -7.95
C ASP A 45 18.70 -15.88 -7.46
N ASP A 46 17.44 -15.45 -7.63
CA ASP A 46 16.23 -16.16 -7.23
C ASP A 46 16.15 -16.55 -5.73
N THR A 47 16.92 -15.88 -4.87
CA THR A 47 16.95 -16.13 -3.42
C THR A 47 15.92 -15.30 -2.64
N VAL A 48 15.53 -14.13 -3.17
CA VAL A 48 14.57 -13.23 -2.55
C VAL A 48 13.37 -13.02 -3.47
N TRP A 49 12.16 -13.19 -2.96
CA TRP A 49 10.91 -13.05 -3.71
C TRP A 49 9.97 -12.05 -3.06
N ILE A 50 9.26 -11.24 -3.84
CA ILE A 50 8.30 -10.25 -3.34
C ILE A 50 6.95 -10.34 -4.05
N VAL A 51 5.89 -10.08 -3.30
CA VAL A 51 4.60 -9.60 -3.80
C VAL A 51 4.24 -8.28 -3.10
N PHE A 52 3.76 -7.30 -3.86
CA PHE A 52 3.66 -5.90 -3.46
C PHE A 52 2.41 -5.27 -4.06
N ASN A 53 1.49 -4.88 -3.18
CA ASN A 53 0.29 -4.10 -3.51
C ASN A 53 0.49 -2.68 -2.97
N GLY A 54 0.80 -1.73 -3.86
CA GLY A 54 1.22 -0.42 -3.44
C GLY A 54 1.75 0.45 -4.56
N GLU A 55 2.18 1.64 -4.16
CA GLU A 55 2.99 2.57 -4.94
C GLU A 55 4.05 3.15 -4.00
N ILE A 56 5.33 3.10 -4.40
CA ILE A 56 6.41 3.79 -3.71
C ILE A 56 6.66 5.12 -4.42
N TYR A 57 6.09 6.21 -3.91
CA TYR A 57 6.17 7.52 -4.54
C TYR A 57 7.62 8.03 -4.71
N ASN A 58 8.53 7.69 -3.79
CA ASN A 58 9.94 8.08 -3.88
C ASN A 58 10.83 7.05 -4.61
N PHE A 59 10.27 6.10 -5.38
CA PHE A 59 11.05 5.01 -5.99
C PHE A 59 12.19 5.51 -6.88
N ARG A 60 12.00 6.61 -7.63
CA ARG A 60 13.05 7.20 -8.48
C ARG A 60 14.23 7.74 -7.66
N GLN A 61 13.99 8.25 -6.46
CA GLN A 61 15.04 8.70 -5.55
C GLN A 61 15.82 7.50 -4.99
N VAL A 62 15.09 6.51 -4.48
CA VAL A 62 15.71 5.29 -3.92
C VAL A 62 16.48 4.51 -4.99
N ARG A 63 15.94 4.41 -6.20
CA ARG A 63 16.62 3.82 -7.37
C ARG A 63 17.96 4.51 -7.64
N ARG A 64 18.01 5.85 -7.65
CA ARG A 64 19.25 6.60 -7.87
C ARG A 64 20.30 6.34 -6.78
N ASP A 65 19.90 6.28 -5.51
CA ASP A 65 20.80 5.92 -4.39
C ASP A 65 21.32 4.48 -4.51
N LEU A 66 20.50 3.55 -5.02
CA LEU A 66 20.95 2.18 -5.27
C LEU A 66 21.88 2.09 -6.50
N GLN A 67 21.57 2.81 -7.58
CA GLN A 67 22.42 2.84 -8.78
C GLN A 67 23.80 3.44 -8.48
N SER A 68 23.89 4.48 -7.65
CA SER A 68 25.19 5.05 -7.25
C SER A 68 26.03 4.09 -6.40
N ARG A 69 25.42 3.04 -5.84
CA ARG A 69 26.07 1.93 -5.12
C ARG A 69 26.35 0.72 -5.99
N GLY A 70 26.07 0.79 -7.29
CA GLY A 70 26.35 -0.28 -8.26
C GLY A 70 25.20 -1.26 -8.50
N TYR A 71 24.02 -1.05 -7.92
CA TYR A 71 22.86 -1.91 -8.18
C TYR A 71 22.30 -1.67 -9.58
N ARG A 72 21.93 -2.76 -10.24
CA ARG A 72 21.29 -2.76 -11.57
C ARG A 72 19.81 -3.11 -11.44
N PHE A 73 19.03 -2.62 -12.41
CA PHE A 73 17.58 -2.79 -12.46
C PHE A 73 17.18 -3.34 -13.82
N ARG A 74 16.26 -4.30 -13.82
CA ARG A 74 15.68 -4.92 -15.02
C ARG A 74 14.38 -4.23 -15.44
N THR A 75 13.68 -3.66 -14.49
CA THR A 75 12.40 -2.97 -14.63
C THR A 75 12.60 -1.46 -14.43
N GLN A 76 11.62 -0.65 -14.77
CA GLN A 76 11.49 0.74 -14.35
C GLN A 76 10.51 0.91 -13.18
N GLY A 77 9.87 -0.18 -12.76
CA GLY A 77 8.91 -0.21 -11.65
C GLY A 77 9.52 0.08 -10.28
N ASP A 78 8.61 0.37 -9.35
CA ASP A 78 8.89 0.59 -7.93
C ASP A 78 9.07 -0.72 -7.14
N THR A 79 8.47 -1.82 -7.60
CA THR A 79 8.61 -3.14 -6.97
C THR A 79 10.08 -3.58 -6.85
N GLU A 80 10.86 -3.42 -7.93
CA GLU A 80 12.28 -3.81 -7.93
C GLU A 80 13.14 -2.93 -7.01
N VAL A 81 12.71 -1.70 -6.74
CA VAL A 81 13.37 -0.82 -5.76
C VAL A 81 13.30 -1.40 -4.35
N ILE A 82 12.21 -2.07 -4.00
CA ILE A 82 12.08 -2.76 -2.71
C ILE A 82 13.04 -3.96 -2.66
N LEU A 83 13.11 -4.77 -3.73
CA LEU A 83 14.03 -5.92 -3.80
C LEU A 83 15.49 -5.52 -3.71
N GLN A 84 15.93 -4.56 -4.53
CA GLN A 84 17.33 -4.09 -4.50
C GLN A 84 17.63 -3.35 -3.19
N GLY A 85 16.66 -2.59 -2.65
CA GLY A 85 16.78 -1.98 -1.34
C GLY A 85 16.92 -3.00 -0.21
N TYR A 86 16.21 -4.12 -0.27
CA TYR A 86 16.37 -5.23 0.68
C TYR A 86 17.77 -5.83 0.61
N ARG A 87 18.35 -6.01 -0.58
CA ARG A 87 19.73 -6.50 -0.73
C ARG A 87 20.76 -5.54 -0.12
N GLN A 88 20.49 -4.24 -0.17
CA GLN A 88 21.41 -3.22 0.35
C GLN A 88 21.25 -2.94 1.84
N TRP A 89 20.02 -2.91 2.36
CA TRP A 89 19.71 -2.45 3.72
C TRP A 89 18.97 -3.50 4.57
N GLY A 90 18.73 -4.70 4.04
CA GLY A 90 17.83 -5.65 4.67
C GLY A 90 16.41 -5.11 4.76
N ILE A 91 15.65 -5.56 5.76
CA ILE A 91 14.25 -5.16 5.92
C ILE A 91 14.10 -3.67 6.32
N ASP A 92 15.17 -3.03 6.77
CA ASP A 92 15.20 -1.59 7.05
C ASP A 92 14.96 -0.72 5.81
N VAL A 93 14.96 -1.32 4.61
CA VAL A 93 14.44 -0.68 3.39
C VAL A 93 13.07 -0.04 3.64
N ALA A 94 12.21 -0.63 4.49
CA ALA A 94 10.89 -0.08 4.84
C ALA A 94 10.95 1.36 5.38
N THR A 95 12.01 1.74 6.09
CA THR A 95 12.21 3.09 6.62
C THR A 95 12.46 4.15 5.54
N ARG A 96 12.97 3.71 4.38
CA ARG A 96 13.33 4.57 3.23
C ARG A 96 12.20 4.76 2.24
N LEU A 97 11.12 3.99 2.37
CA LEU A 97 9.98 4.04 1.47
C LEU A 97 9.02 5.17 1.88
N ASN A 98 8.64 5.98 0.90
CA ASN A 98 7.50 6.88 0.96
C ASN A 98 6.45 6.38 -0.04
N GLY A 99 5.25 6.07 0.42
CA GLY A 99 4.27 5.38 -0.41
C GLY A 99 3.07 4.87 0.36
N MET A 100 2.12 4.32 -0.39
CA MET A 100 1.05 3.48 0.13
C MET A 100 1.37 2.05 -0.27
N PHE A 101 1.52 1.12 0.68
CA PHE A 101 2.00 -0.20 0.33
C PHE A 101 1.71 -1.26 1.38
N ALA A 102 1.55 -2.48 0.87
CA ALA A 102 1.62 -3.71 1.60
C ALA A 102 2.46 -4.68 0.77
N PHE A 103 3.49 -5.29 1.34
CA PHE A 103 4.25 -6.33 0.66
C PHE A 103 4.56 -7.52 1.55
N ALA A 104 4.71 -8.67 0.90
CA ALA A 104 5.30 -9.87 1.47
C ALA A 104 6.62 -10.15 0.75
N LEU A 105 7.71 -10.27 1.50
CA LEU A 105 9.04 -10.58 0.99
C LEU A 105 9.56 -11.85 1.65
N TRP A 106 9.97 -12.82 0.86
CA TRP A 106 10.59 -14.05 1.31
C TRP A 106 12.07 -14.05 0.98
N ASP A 107 12.89 -14.29 1.99
CA ASP A 107 14.32 -14.55 1.83
C ASP A 107 14.57 -16.03 2.08
N ALA A 108 14.85 -16.78 1.01
CA ALA A 108 15.11 -18.21 1.07
C ALA A 108 16.42 -18.55 1.80
N SER A 109 17.41 -17.66 1.77
CA SER A 109 18.68 -17.86 2.46
C SER A 109 18.52 -17.83 3.98
N LYS A 110 17.51 -17.09 4.47
CA LYS A 110 17.18 -16.95 5.89
C LYS A 110 15.94 -17.74 6.31
N GLU A 111 15.27 -18.40 5.37
CA GLU A 111 13.92 -18.96 5.54
C GLU A 111 12.97 -18.00 6.30
N THR A 112 12.96 -16.73 5.89
CA THR A 112 12.24 -15.67 6.61
C THR A 112 11.24 -14.97 5.71
N LEU A 113 9.99 -14.87 6.17
CA LEU A 113 8.92 -14.09 5.55
C LEU A 113 8.76 -12.76 6.29
N TYR A 114 8.75 -11.67 5.55
CA TYR A 114 8.44 -10.34 6.06
C TYR A 114 7.11 -9.86 5.47
N LEU A 115 6.15 -9.51 6.32
CA LEU A 115 4.93 -8.82 5.92
C LEU A 115 5.03 -7.36 6.38
N VAL A 116 5.03 -6.42 5.44
CA VAL A 116 5.27 -5.00 5.74
C VAL A 116 4.11 -4.16 5.26
N ARG A 117 3.67 -3.22 6.09
CA ARG A 117 2.56 -2.31 5.79
C ARG A 117 2.97 -0.85 6.00
N ASP A 118 2.49 0.02 5.12
CA ASP A 118 2.83 1.44 5.09
C ASP A 118 2.51 2.19 6.39
N ARG A 119 3.06 3.41 6.48
CA ARG A 119 3.11 4.23 7.70
C ARG A 119 1.76 4.47 8.37
N VAL A 120 0.68 4.53 7.58
CA VAL A 120 -0.68 4.82 8.08
C VAL A 120 -1.66 3.68 7.79
N GLY A 121 -1.21 2.60 7.16
CA GLY A 121 -2.01 1.43 6.86
C GLY A 121 -2.99 1.62 5.69
N LYS A 122 -2.62 2.43 4.67
CA LYS A 122 -3.48 2.70 3.52
C LYS A 122 -3.78 1.43 2.71
N LYS A 123 -2.78 0.55 2.50
CA LYS A 123 -3.00 -0.74 1.84
C LYS A 123 -3.31 -1.84 2.87
N PRO A 124 -4.34 -2.67 2.65
CA PRO A 124 -4.70 -3.72 3.60
C PRO A 124 -3.75 -4.92 3.49
N LEU A 125 -3.45 -5.54 4.64
CA LEU A 125 -2.69 -6.79 4.72
C LEU A 125 -3.12 -7.54 5.98
N PHE A 126 -3.69 -8.73 5.78
CA PHE A 126 -4.13 -9.63 6.84
C PHE A 126 -3.23 -10.85 6.88
N TYR A 127 -3.04 -11.41 8.06
CA TYR A 127 -2.29 -12.64 8.26
C TYR A 127 -2.89 -13.49 9.38
N ARG A 128 -2.62 -14.78 9.30
CA ARG A 128 -2.90 -15.78 10.34
C ARG A 128 -1.65 -16.64 10.51
N ASP A 129 -1.30 -16.86 11.76
CA ASP A 129 -0.22 -17.76 12.17
C ASP A 129 -0.87 -18.88 12.98
N ALA A 130 -1.00 -20.07 12.37
CA ALA A 130 -1.69 -21.21 12.96
C ALA A 130 -1.25 -22.50 12.29
N GLU A 131 -1.33 -23.62 13.01
CA GLU A 131 -1.12 -24.97 12.43
C GLU A 131 0.26 -25.15 11.77
N GLY A 132 1.26 -24.38 12.22
CA GLY A 132 2.63 -24.42 11.66
C GLY A 132 2.78 -23.67 10.33
N GLU A 133 1.77 -22.90 9.92
CA GLU A 133 1.75 -22.15 8.66
C GLU A 133 1.41 -20.67 8.91
N VAL A 134 2.03 -19.79 8.13
CA VAL A 134 1.64 -18.37 8.06
C VAL A 134 0.95 -18.12 6.72
N ALA A 135 -0.33 -17.80 6.78
CA ALA A 135 -1.12 -17.41 5.61
C ALA A 135 -1.39 -15.90 5.64
N PHE A 136 -1.37 -15.24 4.48
CA PHE A 136 -1.62 -13.81 4.37
C PHE A 136 -2.36 -13.46 3.08
N ALA A 137 -3.09 -12.33 3.08
CA ALA A 137 -3.75 -11.79 1.90
C ALA A 137 -4.06 -10.29 2.06
N SER A 138 -4.31 -9.57 0.96
CA SER A 138 -4.80 -8.20 1.03
C SER A 138 -6.24 -8.13 1.56
N GLU A 139 -7.06 -9.14 1.31
CA GLU A 139 -8.45 -9.20 1.78
C GLU A 139 -8.71 -10.38 2.72
N VAL A 140 -9.38 -10.11 3.84
CA VAL A 140 -9.72 -11.14 4.84
C VAL A 140 -10.55 -12.28 4.24
N ARG A 141 -11.49 -11.97 3.34
CA ARG A 141 -12.33 -12.98 2.68
C ARG A 141 -11.50 -13.99 1.90
N ALA A 142 -10.49 -13.51 1.18
CA ALA A 142 -9.59 -14.35 0.41
C ALA A 142 -8.73 -15.22 1.32
N LEU A 143 -8.23 -14.65 2.42
CA LEU A 143 -7.48 -15.40 3.44
C LEU A 143 -8.34 -16.54 4.01
N ILE A 144 -9.56 -16.26 4.47
CA ILE A 144 -10.45 -17.29 5.05
C ILE A 144 -10.71 -18.45 4.10
N LYS A 145 -10.95 -18.16 2.81
CA LYS A 145 -11.15 -19.20 1.79
C LYS A 145 -9.92 -20.08 1.55
N GLY A 146 -8.72 -19.59 1.87
CA GLY A 146 -7.48 -20.35 1.77
C GLY A 146 -7.18 -21.23 2.99
N LEU A 147 -7.95 -21.10 4.08
CA LEU A 147 -7.74 -21.86 5.31
C LEU A 147 -8.51 -23.18 5.27
N ARG A 148 -8.03 -24.20 5.99
CA ARG A 148 -8.70 -25.51 6.11
C ARG A 148 -10.06 -25.45 6.81
N GLY A 149 -10.35 -24.35 7.50
CA GLY A 149 -11.63 -24.07 8.12
C GLY A 149 -11.82 -22.58 8.37
N THR A 150 -13.07 -22.15 8.48
CA THR A 150 -13.40 -20.77 8.83
C THR A 150 -13.25 -20.58 10.34
N PRO A 151 -12.38 -19.66 10.80
CA PRO A 151 -12.29 -19.33 12.21
C PRO A 151 -13.63 -18.78 12.71
N PRO A 152 -13.95 -18.94 14.01
CA PRO A 152 -15.12 -18.29 14.58
C PRO A 152 -15.01 -16.77 14.48
N MET A 153 -16.16 -16.10 14.57
CA MET A 153 -16.21 -14.64 14.58
C MET A 153 -15.65 -14.10 15.90
N ASN A 154 -14.81 -13.07 15.82
CA ASN A 154 -14.31 -12.36 16.99
C ASN A 154 -15.37 -11.37 17.48
N LEU A 155 -15.98 -11.66 18.63
CA LEU A 155 -17.09 -10.87 19.15
C LEU A 155 -16.67 -9.47 19.59
N SER A 156 -15.42 -9.28 20.03
CA SER A 156 -14.89 -7.94 20.34
C SER A 156 -14.70 -7.10 19.07
N ALA A 157 -14.29 -7.73 17.96
CA ALA A 157 -14.20 -7.05 16.67
C ALA A 157 -15.58 -6.71 16.11
N LEU A 158 -16.58 -7.58 16.32
CA LEU A 158 -17.97 -7.31 15.96
C LEU A 158 -18.54 -6.14 16.78
N ASP A 159 -18.36 -6.16 18.10
CA ASP A 159 -18.76 -5.08 19.01
C ASP A 159 -18.14 -3.73 18.58
N ALA A 160 -16.84 -3.73 18.29
CA ALA A 160 -16.16 -2.54 17.81
C ALA A 160 -16.71 -2.07 16.45
N TYR A 161 -17.01 -2.98 15.52
CA TYR A 161 -17.63 -2.63 14.24
C TYR A 161 -19.02 -2.02 14.43
N LEU A 162 -19.86 -2.59 15.29
CA LEU A 162 -21.19 -2.04 15.57
C LEU A 162 -21.12 -0.69 16.29
N SER A 163 -20.09 -0.47 17.10
CA SER A 163 -19.89 0.79 17.84
C SER A 163 -19.25 1.90 17.01
N TYR A 164 -18.30 1.57 16.12
CA TYR A 164 -17.44 2.54 15.44
C TYR A 164 -17.53 2.49 13.90
N LEU A 165 -18.39 1.62 13.35
CA LEU A 165 -18.48 1.31 11.91
C LEU A 165 -17.16 0.84 11.29
N CYS A 166 -16.20 0.42 12.11
CA CYS A 166 -14.91 -0.10 11.70
C CYS A 166 -14.34 -1.04 12.76
N VAL A 167 -13.51 -1.99 12.32
CA VAL A 167 -12.72 -2.82 13.25
C VAL A 167 -11.38 -2.11 13.47
N PRO A 168 -11.09 -1.59 14.68
CA PRO A 168 -9.89 -0.81 14.94
C PRO A 168 -8.63 -1.69 15.08
N GLY A 169 -7.47 -1.04 15.16
CA GLY A 169 -6.20 -1.68 15.52
C GLY A 169 -5.82 -2.86 14.63
N GLU A 170 -5.39 -3.95 15.25
CA GLU A 170 -4.89 -5.16 14.58
C GLU A 170 -5.98 -6.22 14.40
N MET A 171 -7.16 -6.01 14.96
CA MET A 171 -8.24 -7.00 14.98
C MET A 171 -8.81 -7.28 13.59
N SER A 172 -9.30 -8.50 13.40
CA SER A 172 -10.13 -8.93 12.27
C SER A 172 -11.47 -9.41 12.79
N ILE A 173 -12.49 -9.48 11.93
CA ILE A 173 -13.80 -10.06 12.29
C ILE A 173 -13.72 -11.57 12.58
N TYR A 174 -12.61 -12.22 12.24
CA TYR A 174 -12.35 -13.64 12.48
C TYR A 174 -11.26 -13.84 13.54
N GLU A 175 -11.49 -14.79 14.45
CA GLU A 175 -10.51 -15.16 15.48
C GLU A 175 -9.21 -15.69 14.87
N GLY A 176 -8.08 -15.34 15.50
CA GLY A 176 -6.74 -15.72 15.05
C GLY A 176 -6.26 -15.04 13.76
N VAL A 177 -7.09 -14.22 13.11
CA VAL A 177 -6.70 -13.39 11.97
C VAL A 177 -6.38 -11.98 12.44
N ARG A 178 -5.25 -11.43 12.00
CA ARG A 178 -4.79 -10.09 12.36
C ARG A 178 -4.53 -9.25 11.11
N LYS A 179 -4.75 -7.95 11.22
CA LYS A 179 -4.21 -6.96 10.28
C LYS A 179 -2.77 -6.69 10.66
N VAL A 180 -1.86 -6.63 9.68
CA VAL A 180 -0.53 -6.06 9.93
C VAL A 180 -0.71 -4.62 10.40
N PRO A 181 -0.11 -4.20 11.53
CA PRO A 181 -0.30 -2.85 12.04
C PRO A 181 0.25 -1.80 11.06
N PRO A 182 -0.27 -0.56 11.08
CA PRO A 182 0.39 0.55 10.39
C PRO A 182 1.85 0.70 10.82
N ALA A 183 2.71 1.05 9.86
CA ALA A 183 4.14 1.26 10.07
C ALA A 183 4.89 0.06 10.66
N SER A 184 4.45 -1.17 10.37
CA SER A 184 4.99 -2.37 10.99
C SER A 184 5.48 -3.42 10.00
N ILE A 185 6.43 -4.21 10.51
CA ILE A 185 7.03 -5.39 9.88
C ILE A 185 6.66 -6.58 10.76
N VAL A 186 5.98 -7.57 10.19
CA VAL A 186 5.82 -8.89 10.79
C VAL A 186 6.88 -9.80 10.22
N THR A 187 7.80 -10.25 11.05
CA THR A 187 8.88 -11.17 10.68
C THR A 187 8.50 -12.58 11.14
N CYS A 188 8.37 -13.50 10.20
CA CYS A 188 8.04 -14.90 10.46
C CYS A 188 9.26 -15.77 10.16
N THR A 189 9.69 -16.53 11.14
CA THR A 189 10.81 -17.47 11.07
C THR A 189 10.37 -18.85 11.58
N ARG A 190 11.24 -19.86 11.49
CA ARG A 190 11.02 -21.16 12.14
C ARG A 190 10.80 -21.08 13.65
N ASN A 191 11.35 -20.05 14.29
CA ASN A 191 11.27 -19.86 15.73
C ASN A 191 10.02 -19.07 16.16
N GLY A 192 9.16 -18.69 15.21
CA GLY A 192 7.95 -17.92 15.45
C GLY A 192 7.96 -16.54 14.82
N LEU A 193 7.05 -15.70 15.32
CA LEU A 193 6.67 -14.44 14.72
C LEU A 193 7.01 -13.26 15.64
N ARG A 194 7.59 -12.20 15.07
CA ARG A 194 7.87 -10.93 15.74
C ARG A 194 7.23 -9.78 14.98
N VAL A 195 6.69 -8.79 15.69
CA VAL A 195 6.13 -7.57 15.11
C VAL A 195 6.95 -6.38 15.57
N ASP A 196 7.54 -5.65 14.63
CA ASP A 196 8.29 -4.42 14.89
C ASP A 196 7.60 -3.23 14.22
N ARG A 197 7.72 -2.05 14.82
CA ARG A 197 7.26 -0.79 14.23
C ARG A 197 8.45 0.00 13.72
N TYR A 198 8.49 0.28 12.43
CA TYR A 198 9.61 0.97 11.78
C TYR A 198 9.41 2.50 11.70
N TRP A 199 8.19 2.99 11.93
CA TRP A 199 7.90 4.43 11.92
C TRP A 199 6.84 4.82 12.95
N ARG A 200 6.98 6.01 13.53
CA ARG A 200 6.00 6.58 14.46
C ARG A 200 5.87 8.07 14.23
N LEU A 201 4.64 8.55 14.07
CA LEU A 201 4.36 9.98 14.06
C LEU A 201 4.70 10.58 15.43
N SER A 202 5.52 11.63 15.43
CA SER A 202 5.93 12.35 16.64
C SER A 202 5.33 13.74 16.66
N PHE A 203 4.48 14.01 17.65
CA PHE A 203 3.92 15.34 17.91
C PHE A 203 4.76 16.16 18.91
N ARG A 204 5.96 15.68 19.27
CA ARG A 204 6.81 16.32 20.28
C ARG A 204 7.39 17.65 19.78
N ASN A 205 7.80 17.68 18.51
CA ASN A 205 8.42 18.84 17.91
C ASN A 205 7.33 19.67 17.22
N LYS A 206 6.72 20.59 17.97
CA LYS A 206 5.82 21.59 17.38
C LYS A 206 6.64 22.63 16.66
N VAL A 207 6.40 22.80 15.37
CA VAL A 207 7.00 23.90 14.61
C VAL A 207 6.29 25.19 14.97
N LYS A 208 7.04 26.29 15.05
CA LYS A 208 6.48 27.63 15.25
C LYS A 208 6.53 28.35 13.90
N TYR A 209 5.37 28.47 13.28
CA TYR A 209 5.18 29.27 12.08
C TYR A 209 4.32 30.49 12.43
N THR A 210 4.61 31.61 11.79
CA THR A 210 3.60 32.65 11.55
C THR A 210 2.50 32.09 10.65
N GLU A 211 1.35 32.77 10.60
CA GLU A 211 0.26 32.36 9.70
C GLU A 211 0.71 32.31 8.24
N GLN A 212 1.48 33.30 7.79
CA GLN A 212 2.01 33.36 6.43
C GLN A 212 2.95 32.18 6.12
N GLU A 213 3.89 31.88 7.02
CA GLU A 213 4.79 30.73 6.86
C GLU A 213 4.02 29.40 6.85
N ALA A 214 2.94 29.30 7.63
CA ALA A 214 2.11 28.10 7.65
C ALA A 214 1.34 27.90 6.33
N ILE A 215 0.85 28.98 5.73
CA ILE A 215 0.18 28.94 4.42
C ILE A 215 1.17 28.50 3.33
N GLU A 216 2.36 29.11 3.28
CA GLU A 216 3.40 28.77 2.30
C GLU A 216 3.85 27.32 2.43
N GLN A 217 4.11 26.86 3.66
CA GLN A 217 4.48 25.46 3.93
C GLN A 217 3.35 24.48 3.58
N LEU A 218 2.09 24.84 3.84
CA LEU A 218 0.96 24.00 3.46
C LEU A 218 0.86 23.85 1.95
N ASP A 219 0.97 24.94 1.20
CA ASP A 219 0.93 24.93 -0.27
C ASP A 219 2.07 24.09 -0.85
N GLU A 220 3.30 24.26 -0.35
CA GLU A 220 4.45 23.46 -0.78
C GLU A 220 4.24 21.95 -0.54
N LEU A 221 3.76 21.58 0.65
CA LEU A 221 3.53 20.18 1.02
C LEU A 221 2.37 19.56 0.23
N LEU A 222 1.29 20.30 -0.02
CA LEU A 222 0.16 19.83 -0.82
C LEU A 222 0.55 19.65 -2.28
N GLU A 223 1.30 20.59 -2.85
CA GLU A 223 1.78 20.48 -4.22
C GLU A 223 2.75 19.29 -4.37
N ASP A 224 3.67 19.10 -3.41
CA ASP A 224 4.60 17.95 -3.42
C ASP A 224 3.88 16.61 -3.25
N ALA A 225 2.98 16.50 -2.27
CA ALA A 225 2.20 15.28 -2.06
C ALA A 225 1.36 14.92 -3.30
N THR A 226 0.76 15.94 -3.95
CA THR A 226 0.00 15.75 -5.19
C THR A 226 0.91 15.27 -6.32
N ARG A 227 2.05 15.93 -6.54
CA ARG A 227 3.04 15.55 -7.56
C ARG A 227 3.52 14.11 -7.39
N LEU A 228 3.82 13.72 -6.15
CA LEU A 228 4.22 12.35 -5.80
C LEU A 228 3.13 11.33 -6.14
N CYS A 229 1.87 11.62 -5.82
CA CYS A 229 0.73 10.72 -6.08
C CYS A 229 0.27 10.69 -7.55
N MET A 230 0.73 11.62 -8.39
CA MET A 230 0.40 11.66 -9.83
C MET A 230 1.35 10.84 -10.71
N THR A 231 2.38 10.22 -10.14
CA THR A 231 3.34 9.44 -10.92
C THR A 231 2.74 8.09 -11.35
N ALA A 232 2.38 7.97 -12.64
CA ALA A 232 1.86 6.75 -13.25
C ALA A 232 2.22 6.67 -14.75
N ASP A 233 2.26 5.46 -15.30
CA ASP A 233 2.39 5.19 -16.74
C ASP A 233 1.03 5.02 -17.44
N VAL A 234 -0.06 5.27 -16.69
CA VAL A 234 -1.46 5.24 -17.15
C VAL A 234 -2.14 6.59 -16.87
N PRO A 235 -3.26 6.92 -17.55
CA PRO A 235 -3.99 8.16 -17.28
C PRO A 235 -4.46 8.24 -15.82
N VAL A 236 -4.22 9.39 -15.18
CA VAL A 236 -4.67 9.70 -13.82
C VAL A 236 -5.91 10.59 -13.89
N GLY A 237 -6.93 10.24 -13.09
CA GLY A 237 -8.12 11.07 -12.85
C GLY A 237 -8.28 11.38 -11.37
N ALA A 238 -9.31 12.15 -11.04
CA ALA A 238 -9.61 12.52 -9.66
C ALA A 238 -11.09 12.29 -9.33
N PHE A 239 -11.36 11.89 -8.08
CA PHE A 239 -12.71 11.96 -7.54
C PHE A 239 -12.96 13.38 -7.02
N LEU A 240 -14.05 14.01 -7.48
CA LEU A 240 -14.40 15.38 -7.13
C LEU A 240 -15.78 15.41 -6.48
N SER A 241 -15.82 15.69 -5.19
CA SER A 241 -17.08 15.96 -4.47
C SER A 241 -17.48 17.44 -4.54
N GLY A 242 -16.55 18.35 -4.78
CA GLY A 242 -16.77 19.79 -4.59
C GLY A 242 -16.59 20.25 -3.14
N GLY A 243 -16.35 19.32 -2.21
CA GLY A 243 -15.84 19.62 -0.88
C GLY A 243 -14.41 20.17 -0.91
N VAL A 244 -13.99 20.83 0.17
CA VAL A 244 -12.69 21.51 0.24
C VAL A 244 -11.50 20.59 -0.07
N ASP A 245 -11.51 19.35 0.44
CA ASP A 245 -10.39 18.42 0.28
C ASP A 245 -10.18 17.98 -1.17
N SER A 246 -11.23 17.44 -1.81
CA SER A 246 -11.16 16.95 -3.18
C SER A 246 -10.92 18.09 -4.18
N SER A 247 -11.53 19.26 -3.93
CA SER A 247 -11.34 20.46 -4.74
C SER A 247 -9.91 20.99 -4.63
N THR A 248 -9.32 20.97 -3.42
CA THR A 248 -7.93 21.37 -3.21
C THR A 248 -6.98 20.44 -3.96
N VAL A 249 -7.18 19.12 -3.89
CA VAL A 249 -6.36 18.17 -4.65
C VAL A 249 -6.48 18.43 -6.15
N VAL A 250 -7.69 18.59 -6.69
CA VAL A 250 -7.90 18.88 -8.12
C VAL A 250 -7.24 20.19 -8.53
N ALA A 251 -7.33 21.24 -7.71
CA ALA A 251 -6.65 22.50 -7.95
C ALA A 251 -5.12 22.35 -7.99
N MET A 252 -4.54 21.56 -7.06
CA MET A 252 -3.11 21.25 -7.06
C MET A 252 -2.70 20.44 -8.29
N MET A 253 -3.52 19.48 -8.73
CA MET A 253 -3.27 18.71 -9.96
C MET A 253 -3.23 19.62 -11.18
N ASN A 254 -4.13 20.61 -11.26
CA ASN A 254 -4.21 21.57 -12.36
C ASN A 254 -3.01 22.55 -12.42
N ARG A 255 -2.31 22.76 -11.29
CA ARG A 255 -1.04 23.51 -11.27
C ARG A 255 0.13 22.71 -11.84
N ILE A 256 0.07 21.37 -11.80
CA ILE A 256 1.16 20.48 -12.17
C ILE A 256 1.07 20.03 -13.64
N THR A 257 -0.15 19.84 -14.15
CA THR A 257 -0.39 19.33 -15.50
C THR A 257 -1.68 19.91 -16.10
N LYS A 258 -1.98 19.53 -17.35
CA LYS A 258 -3.25 19.89 -18.00
C LYS A 258 -4.45 19.34 -17.20
N PRO A 259 -5.64 19.96 -17.31
CA PRO A 259 -6.83 19.50 -16.60
C PRO A 259 -7.05 17.99 -16.71
N VAL A 260 -7.21 17.35 -15.55
CA VAL A 260 -7.46 15.91 -15.46
C VAL A 260 -8.95 15.61 -15.56
N ARG A 261 -9.30 14.37 -15.91
CA ARG A 261 -10.69 13.92 -15.86
C ARG A 261 -11.12 13.77 -14.41
N THR A 262 -12.20 14.46 -14.04
CA THR A 262 -12.82 14.37 -12.71
C THR A 262 -14.08 13.53 -12.77
N PHE A 263 -14.34 12.76 -11.71
CA PHE A 263 -15.49 11.88 -11.59
C PHE A 263 -16.22 12.16 -10.27
N SER A 264 -17.55 12.23 -10.33
CA SER A 264 -18.42 12.54 -9.18
C SER A 264 -19.58 11.55 -9.15
N VAL A 265 -20.07 11.22 -7.95
CA VAL A 265 -21.26 10.40 -7.75
C VAL A 265 -22.36 11.32 -7.21
N GLY A 266 -23.54 11.26 -7.83
CA GLY A 266 -24.72 11.98 -7.36
C GLY A 266 -25.71 11.06 -6.66
N PHE A 267 -26.51 11.65 -5.78
CA PHE A 267 -27.58 10.96 -5.07
C PHE A 267 -28.93 11.59 -5.43
N ALA A 268 -30.01 10.81 -5.32
CA ALA A 268 -31.36 11.34 -5.53
C ALA A 268 -31.83 12.26 -4.39
N ASP A 269 -31.21 12.15 -3.22
CA ASP A 269 -31.43 13.04 -2.08
C ASP A 269 -30.61 14.32 -2.27
N GLU A 270 -31.30 15.45 -2.46
CA GLU A 270 -30.67 16.76 -2.70
C GLU A 270 -29.74 17.20 -1.57
N ILE A 271 -29.97 16.74 -0.33
CA ILE A 271 -29.11 17.09 0.82
C ILE A 271 -27.76 16.38 0.72
N LEU A 272 -27.73 15.21 0.10
CA LEU A 272 -26.54 14.40 -0.10
C LEU A 272 -25.91 14.61 -1.49
N ASP A 273 -26.55 15.38 -2.38
CA ASP A 273 -26.08 15.59 -3.74
C ASP A 273 -25.05 16.72 -3.83
N GLU A 274 -23.77 16.34 -3.94
CA GLU A 274 -22.66 17.29 -4.05
C GLU A 274 -22.35 17.69 -5.52
N LEU A 275 -23.10 17.15 -6.49
CA LEU A 275 -22.87 17.41 -7.92
C LEU A 275 -22.87 18.90 -8.31
N PRO A 276 -23.72 19.79 -7.75
CA PRO A 276 -23.66 21.21 -8.06
C PRO A 276 -22.31 21.83 -7.69
N HIS A 277 -21.73 21.46 -6.54
CA HIS A 277 -20.43 21.94 -6.10
C HIS A 277 -19.30 21.37 -6.95
N ALA A 278 -19.34 20.07 -7.25
CA ALA A 278 -18.35 19.43 -8.12
C ALA A 278 -18.32 20.07 -9.53
N ARG A 279 -19.49 20.41 -10.09
CA ARG A 279 -19.58 21.11 -11.39
C ARG A 279 -19.01 22.53 -11.34
N ALA A 280 -19.22 23.26 -10.25
CA ALA A 280 -18.65 24.60 -10.10
C ALA A 280 -17.11 24.55 -10.09
N VAL A 281 -16.53 23.57 -9.40
CA VAL A 281 -15.07 23.39 -9.33
C VAL A 281 -14.49 22.91 -10.65
N SER A 282 -15.16 21.99 -11.35
CA SER A 282 -14.64 21.46 -12.63
C SER A 282 -14.73 22.45 -13.79
N ALA A 283 -15.55 23.50 -13.67
CA ALA A 283 -15.66 24.56 -14.67
C ALA A 283 -14.62 25.69 -14.51
N ALA A 284 -13.91 25.73 -13.38
CA ALA A 284 -12.87 26.71 -13.06
C ALA A 284 -11.49 26.28 -13.59
#